data_AF-A0A6B0DUM0-F1
#
_entry.id   AF-A0A6B0DUM0-F1
#
_cell.length_a   1.000
_cell.length_b   1.000
_cell.length_c   1.000
_cell.angle_alpha   90.00
_cell.angle_beta   90.00
_cell.angle_gamma   90.00
#
_symmetry.space_group_name_H-M   'P 1'
#
loop_
_entity.id
_entity.type
_entity.pdbx_description
1 polymer ?
#
loop_
_entity_poly.entity_id
_entity_poly.type
_entity_poly.pdbx_seq_one_letter_code
_entity_poly.pdbx_strand_id
1 'polypeptide(L)'
;MSVISIINNYLEYIIKKINKIEDLPSSEELKNKIDEIDNKIKNMISQNKEFNEIGKYYNELRNMEEKLSLRKRIDAGVTTFFYFIYSITGSIVGLGFSIAIFFTTKGFVGHILILFSIVGSTISLLIGFTSLKKERNFTKEIVDDLKKRILEENKNEGI
;
A
#
# COMPACT_ATOMS: atom_id res chain seq x y z
N MET A 1 20.83 1.33 12.33
CA MET A 1 19.54 1.71 11.70
C MET A 1 19.85 2.19 10.28
N SER A 2 19.24 1.62 9.24
CA SER A 2 19.58 1.96 7.84
C SER A 2 18.80 3.19 7.37
N VAL A 3 19.36 3.93 6.39
CA VAL A 3 18.68 5.09 5.78
C VAL A 3 17.31 4.71 5.22
N ILE A 4 17.19 3.52 4.63
CA ILE A 4 15.93 2.96 4.11
C ILE A 4 14.89 2.81 5.24
N SER A 5 15.31 2.32 6.42
CA SER A 5 14.39 2.15 7.55
C SER A 5 13.86 3.49 8.08
N ILE A 6 14.67 4.55 8.05
CA ILE A 6 14.25 5.89 8.48
C ILE A 6 13.19 6.46 7.51
N ILE A 7 13.43 6.32 6.20
CA ILE A 7 12.49 6.82 5.19
C ILE A 7 11.18 6.02 5.23
N ASN A 8 11.25 4.69 5.40
CA ASN A 8 10.05 3.85 5.56
C ASN A 8 9.20 4.31 6.74
N ASN A 9 9.82 4.53 7.90
CA ASN A 9 9.11 4.99 9.11
C ASN A 9 8.46 6.37 8.90
N TYR A 10 9.14 7.27 8.20
CA TYR A 10 8.60 8.60 7.92
C TYR A 10 7.42 8.56 6.94
N LEU A 11 7.52 7.75 5.87
CA LEU A 11 6.43 7.54 4.92
C LEU A 11 5.22 6.86 5.59
N GLU A 12 5.45 5.84 6.41
CA GLU A 12 4.40 5.19 7.20
C GLU A 12 3.69 6.21 8.10
N TYR A 13 4.45 7.05 8.81
CA TYR A 13 3.89 8.11 9.64
C TYR A 13 3.01 9.08 8.84
N ILE A 14 3.48 9.54 7.67
CA ILE A 14 2.71 10.43 6.79
C ILE A 14 1.41 9.74 6.34
N ILE A 15 1.50 8.50 5.86
CA ILE A 15 0.33 7.75 5.37
C ILE A 15 -0.68 7.56 6.50
N LYS A 16 -0.23 7.20 7.70
CA LYS A 16 -1.10 7.04 8.86
C LYS A 16 -1.81 8.35 9.22
N LYS A 17 -1.06 9.45 9.27
CA LYS A 17 -1.57 10.78 9.61
C LYS A 17 -2.57 11.33 8.59
N ILE A 18 -2.28 11.17 7.29
CA ILE A 18 -3.19 11.60 6.21
C ILE A 18 -4.51 10.82 6.27
N ASN A 19 -4.43 9.52 6.54
CA ASN A 19 -5.61 8.64 6.56
C ASN A 19 -6.31 8.57 7.91
N LYS A 20 -5.76 9.19 8.97
CA LYS A 20 -6.25 9.15 10.36
C LYS A 20 -6.34 7.71 10.91
N ILE A 21 -5.26 6.96 10.72
CA ILE A 21 -5.11 5.56 11.15
C ILE A 21 -3.82 5.40 11.99
N GLU A 22 -3.51 6.39 12.83
CA GLU A 22 -2.31 6.37 13.67
C GLU A 22 -2.23 5.11 14.55
N ASP A 23 -3.39 4.63 15.01
CA ASP A 23 -3.52 3.45 15.89
C ASP A 23 -3.49 2.11 15.15
N LEU A 24 -3.16 2.09 13.85
CA LEU A 24 -3.06 0.83 13.10
C LEU A 24 -1.85 0.01 13.59
N PRO A 25 -2.08 -1.19 14.18
CA PRO A 25 -1.03 -2.01 14.77
C PRO A 25 -0.08 -2.57 13.71
N SER A 26 1.03 -3.18 14.15
CA SER A 26 1.95 -3.85 13.24
C SER A 26 1.32 -5.09 12.59
N SER A 27 1.84 -5.48 11.42
CA SER A 27 1.37 -6.68 10.72
C SER A 27 1.56 -7.95 11.57
N GLU A 28 2.62 -7.98 12.38
CA GLU A 28 2.92 -9.07 13.31
C GLU A 28 1.97 -9.09 14.51
N GLU A 29 1.69 -7.93 15.11
CA GLU A 29 0.68 -7.80 16.17
C GLU A 29 -0.71 -8.23 15.69
N LEU A 30 -1.10 -7.84 14.47
CA LEU A 30 -2.39 -8.21 13.90
C LEU A 30 -2.48 -9.71 13.64
N LYS A 31 -1.42 -10.33 13.12
CA LYS A 31 -1.37 -11.80 12.94
C LYS A 31 -1.50 -12.53 14.26
N ASN A 32 -0.73 -12.13 15.27
CA ASN A 32 -0.78 -12.77 16.58
C ASN A 32 -2.20 -12.67 17.18
N LYS A 33 -2.85 -11.52 17.07
CA LYS A 33 -4.25 -11.35 17.52
C LYS A 33 -5.24 -12.20 16.73
N ILE A 34 -5.09 -12.30 15.42
CA ILE A 34 -5.92 -13.17 14.57
C ILE A 34 -5.78 -14.63 15.00
N ASP A 35 -4.55 -15.10 15.19
CA ASP A 35 -4.27 -16.47 15.62
C ASP A 35 -4.83 -16.75 17.02
N GLU A 36 -4.73 -15.80 17.95
CA GLU A 36 -5.34 -15.88 19.28
C GLU A 36 -6.87 -15.99 19.22
N ILE A 37 -7.53 -15.14 18.44
CA ILE A 37 -8.98 -15.15 18.29
C ILE A 37 -9.46 -16.44 17.61
N ASP A 38 -8.79 -16.88 16.56
CA ASP A 38 -9.11 -18.12 15.85
C ASP A 38 -8.98 -19.35 16.77
N ASN A 39 -7.90 -19.42 17.57
CA ASN A 39 -7.75 -20.46 18.59
C ASN A 39 -8.85 -20.40 19.66
N LYS A 40 -9.26 -19.20 20.06
CA LYS A 40 -10.35 -19.02 21.01
C LYS A 40 -11.68 -19.50 20.44
N ILE A 41 -11.98 -19.18 19.19
CA ILE A 41 -13.18 -19.67 18.49
C ILE A 41 -13.18 -21.20 18.41
N LYS A 42 -12.07 -21.80 17.98
CA LYS A 42 -11.92 -23.26 17.93
C LYS A 42 -12.18 -23.92 19.29
N ASN A 43 -11.60 -23.37 20.37
CA ASN A 43 -11.82 -23.85 21.72
C ASN A 43 -13.29 -23.72 22.16
N MET A 44 -13.96 -22.61 21.81
CA MET A 44 -15.38 -22.40 22.13
C MET A 44 -16.30 -23.36 21.37
N ILE A 45 -15.99 -23.66 20.11
CA ILE A 45 -16.70 -24.67 19.31
C ILE A 45 -16.52 -26.06 19.95
N SER A 46 -15.29 -26.43 20.33
CA SER A 46 -15.03 -27.70 21.02
C SER A 46 -15.72 -27.81 22.38
N GLN A 47 -16.00 -26.68 23.04
CA GLN A 47 -16.72 -26.61 24.30
C GLN A 47 -18.25 -26.50 24.13
N ASN A 48 -18.79 -26.59 22.90
CA ASN A 48 -20.20 -26.41 22.58
C ASN A 48 -20.81 -25.12 23.17
N LYS A 49 -20.04 -24.02 23.17
CA LYS A 49 -20.55 -22.73 23.64
C LYS A 49 -21.64 -22.17 22.71
N GLU A 50 -22.49 -21.30 23.24
CA GLU A 50 -23.59 -20.70 22.49
C GLU A 50 -23.11 -19.94 21.26
N PHE A 51 -23.88 -20.07 20.18
CA PHE A 51 -23.60 -19.46 18.88
C PHE A 51 -23.48 -17.93 18.94
N ASN A 52 -24.21 -17.28 19.85
CA ASN A 52 -24.15 -15.83 20.07
C ASN A 52 -22.80 -15.37 20.64
N GLU A 53 -22.15 -16.17 21.49
CA GLU A 53 -20.82 -15.84 22.00
C GLU A 53 -19.75 -16.03 20.92
N ILE A 54 -19.88 -17.09 20.12
CA ILE A 54 -18.98 -17.38 18.99
C ILE A 54 -19.09 -16.29 17.92
N GLY A 55 -20.31 -15.82 17.62
CA GLY A 55 -20.55 -14.76 16.63
C GLY A 55 -19.85 -13.44 16.96
N LYS A 56 -19.72 -13.07 18.25
CA LYS A 56 -18.96 -11.89 18.67
C LYS A 56 -17.48 -12.01 18.30
N TYR A 57 -16.87 -13.16 18.56
CA TYR A 57 -15.45 -13.40 18.21
C TYR A 57 -15.23 -13.49 16.70
N TYR A 58 -16.20 -13.99 15.93
CA TYR A 58 -16.10 -13.96 14.47
C TYR A 58 -16.12 -12.53 13.90
N ASN A 59 -16.94 -11.63 14.47
CA ASN A 59 -16.90 -10.21 14.09
C ASN A 59 -15.56 -9.57 14.46
N GLU A 60 -15.04 -9.87 15.65
CA GLU A 60 -13.71 -9.39 16.07
C GLU A 60 -12.60 -9.90 15.14
N LEU A 61 -12.63 -11.19 14.78
CA LEU A 61 -11.70 -11.82 13.84
C LEU A 61 -11.73 -11.08 12.49
N ARG A 62 -12.93 -10.88 11.94
CA ARG A 62 -13.12 -10.17 10.67
C ARG A 62 -12.55 -8.75 10.71
N ASN A 63 -12.84 -7.99 11.77
CA ASN A 63 -12.31 -6.63 11.94
C ASN A 63 -10.76 -6.61 12.01
N MET A 64 -10.13 -7.64 12.60
CA MET A 64 -8.68 -7.76 12.63
C MET A 64 -8.09 -8.14 11.26
N GLU A 65 -8.74 -9.04 10.52
CA GLU A 65 -8.34 -9.40 9.15
C GLU A 65 -8.40 -8.20 8.20
N GLU A 66 -9.43 -7.35 8.33
CA GLU A 66 -9.56 -6.12 7.54
C GLU A 66 -8.44 -5.12 7.87
N LYS A 67 -8.09 -4.96 9.15
CA LYS A 67 -6.93 -4.16 9.58
C LYS A 67 -5.61 -4.72 9.03
N LEU A 68 -5.44 -6.04 9.02
CA LEU A 68 -4.26 -6.70 8.44
C LEU A 68 -4.17 -6.47 6.93
N SER A 69 -5.30 -6.53 6.23
CA SER A 69 -5.39 -6.21 4.80
C SER A 69 -4.95 -4.76 4.53
N LEU A 70 -5.48 -3.80 5.29
CA LEU A 70 -5.08 -2.40 5.21
C LEU A 70 -3.58 -2.23 5.47
N ARG A 71 -3.04 -2.89 6.50
CA ARG A 71 -1.61 -2.83 6.85
C ARG A 71 -0.72 -3.34 5.71
N LYS A 72 -1.01 -4.52 5.18
CA LYS A 72 -0.28 -5.10 4.03
C LYS A 72 -0.31 -4.18 2.81
N ARG A 73 -1.42 -3.48 2.60
CA ARG A 73 -1.57 -2.51 1.49
C ARG A 73 -0.72 -1.26 1.69
N ILE A 74 -0.60 -0.77 2.92
CA ILE A 74 0.33 0.32 3.25
C ILE A 74 1.77 -0.13 3.00
N ASP A 75 2.15 -1.31 3.51
CA ASP A 75 3.50 -1.85 3.34
C ASP A 75 3.85 -2.05 1.84
N ALA A 76 2.90 -2.59 1.06
CA ALA A 76 3.02 -2.73 -0.38
C ALA A 76 3.08 -1.36 -1.08
N GLY A 77 2.22 -0.41 -0.71
CA GLY A 77 2.18 0.93 -1.29
C GLY A 77 3.46 1.73 -1.06
N VAL A 78 4.03 1.64 0.15
CA VAL A 78 5.35 2.23 0.46
C VAL A 78 6.42 1.61 -0.43
N THR A 79 6.45 0.29 -0.56
CA THR A 79 7.41 -0.42 -1.41
C THR A 79 7.26 -0.03 -2.88
N THR A 80 6.03 -0.03 -3.41
CA THR A 80 5.71 0.41 -4.78
C THR A 80 6.12 1.86 -5.01
N PHE A 81 5.93 2.74 -4.03
CA PHE A 81 6.39 4.13 -4.10
C PHE A 81 7.92 4.22 -4.25
N PHE A 82 8.70 3.42 -3.52
CA PHE A 82 10.16 3.38 -3.72
C PHE A 82 10.55 2.90 -5.10
N TYR A 83 9.93 1.82 -5.59
CA TYR A 83 10.16 1.35 -6.96
C TYR A 83 9.82 2.43 -7.99
N PHE A 84 8.75 3.18 -7.76
CA PHE A 84 8.33 4.27 -8.62
C PHE A 84 9.33 5.43 -8.62
N ILE A 85 9.79 5.89 -7.44
CA ILE A 85 10.81 6.95 -7.33
C ILE A 85 12.11 6.50 -8.00
N TYR A 86 12.54 5.26 -7.78
CA TYR A 86 13.73 4.71 -8.41
C TYR A 86 13.58 4.65 -9.94
N SER A 87 12.43 4.19 -10.43
CA SER A 87 12.11 4.08 -11.86
C SER A 87 12.05 5.46 -12.55
N ILE A 88 11.39 6.45 -11.94
CA ILE A 88 11.37 7.82 -12.46
C ILE A 88 12.78 8.40 -12.47
N THR A 89 13.51 8.30 -11.36
CA THR A 89 14.84 8.89 -11.24
C THR A 89 15.76 8.31 -12.31
N GLY A 90 15.73 6.98 -12.48
CA GLY A 90 16.46 6.29 -13.55
C GLY A 90 16.03 6.77 -14.94
N SER A 91 14.73 6.93 -15.18
CA SER A 91 14.17 7.39 -16.47
C SER A 91 14.54 8.85 -16.78
N ILE A 92 14.54 9.76 -15.79
CA ILE A 92 14.96 11.16 -15.93
C ILE A 92 16.46 11.25 -16.24
N VAL A 93 17.29 10.52 -15.48
CA VAL A 93 18.73 10.46 -15.72
C VAL A 93 19.02 9.88 -17.10
N GLY A 94 18.35 8.79 -17.48
CA GLY A 94 18.45 8.16 -18.80
C GLY A 94 18.04 9.08 -19.94
N LEU A 95 16.97 9.86 -19.76
CA LEU A 95 16.55 10.92 -20.70
C LEU A 95 17.62 12.00 -20.85
N GLY A 96 18.16 12.50 -19.73
CA GLY A 96 19.22 13.50 -19.73
C GLY A 96 20.47 13.04 -20.47
N PHE A 97 20.93 11.81 -20.22
CA PHE A 97 22.05 11.22 -20.95
C PHE A 97 21.72 11.00 -22.42
N SER A 98 20.52 10.52 -22.74
CA SER A 98 20.09 10.29 -24.13
C SER A 98 20.09 11.60 -24.93
N ILE A 99 19.60 12.69 -24.34
CA ILE A 99 19.64 14.04 -24.95
C ILE A 99 21.08 14.53 -25.12
N ALA A 100 21.93 14.36 -24.10
CA ALA A 100 23.34 14.73 -24.19
C ALA A 100 24.06 13.98 -25.32
N ILE A 101 23.86 12.66 -25.40
CA ILE A 101 24.46 11.79 -26.42
C ILE A 101 23.97 12.18 -27.82
N PHE A 102 22.69 12.55 -27.96
CA PHE A 102 22.10 13.00 -29.23
C PHE A 102 22.89 14.19 -29.82
N PHE A 103 23.23 15.18 -29.00
CA PHE A 103 23.98 16.35 -29.46
C PHE A 103 25.49 16.11 -29.63
N THR A 104 26.05 15.07 -29.01
CA THR A 104 27.49 14.76 -29.10
C THR A 104 27.85 13.73 -30.16
N THR A 105 26.93 12.82 -30.52
CA THR A 105 27.19 11.77 -31.51
C THR A 105 26.95 12.26 -32.93
N LYS A 106 27.67 11.70 -33.91
CA LYS A 106 27.41 11.91 -35.35
C LYS A 106 27.05 10.58 -35.97
N GLY A 107 25.86 10.48 -36.57
CA GLY A 107 25.40 9.27 -37.26
C GLY A 107 23.90 9.00 -37.11
N PHE A 108 23.25 8.71 -38.24
CA PHE A 108 21.80 8.52 -38.35
C PHE A 108 21.27 7.35 -37.49
N VAL A 109 21.98 6.21 -37.50
CA VAL A 109 21.58 5.02 -36.72
C VAL A 109 21.62 5.27 -35.21
N GLY A 110 22.61 6.02 -34.72
CA GLY A 110 22.71 6.40 -33.31
C GLY A 110 21.54 7.30 -32.87
N HIS A 111 21.15 8.26 -33.71
CA HIS A 111 20.02 9.15 -33.43
C HIS A 111 18.69 8.39 -33.38
N ILE A 112 18.49 7.40 -34.26
CA ILE A 112 17.30 6.53 -34.25
C ILE A 112 17.21 5.72 -32.94
N LEU A 113 18.32 5.11 -32.50
CA LEU A 113 18.34 4.35 -31.25
C LEU A 113 18.06 5.23 -30.03
N ILE A 114 18.60 6.45 -30.02
CA ILE A 114 18.34 7.43 -28.96
C ILE A 114 16.87 7.86 -28.95
N LEU A 115 16.26 8.08 -30.12
CA LEU A 115 14.84 8.37 -30.25
C LEU A 115 13.97 7.26 -29.66
N PHE A 116 14.27 5.98 -29.93
CA PHE A 116 13.57 4.86 -29.32
C PHE A 116 13.72 4.82 -27.79
N SER A 117 14.91 5.14 -27.27
CA SER A 117 15.16 5.23 -25.81
C SER A 117 14.32 6.33 -25.15
N ILE A 118 14.23 7.51 -25.78
CA ILE A 118 13.42 8.64 -25.32
C ILE A 118 11.93 8.26 -25.32
N VAL A 119 11.43 7.66 -26.40
CA VAL A 119 10.04 7.22 -26.51
C VAL A 119 9.72 6.16 -25.45
N GLY A 120 10.57 5.14 -25.29
CA GLY A 120 10.39 4.10 -24.28
C GLY A 120 10.34 4.65 -22.86
N SER A 121 11.23 5.59 -22.53
CA SER A 121 11.26 6.27 -21.22
C SER A 121 10.02 7.13 -20.98
N THR A 122 9.48 7.76 -22.03
CA THR A 122 8.27 8.58 -21.92
C THR A 122 7.03 7.70 -21.68
N ILE A 123 6.94 6.57 -22.39
CA ILE A 123 5.85 5.59 -22.22
C ILE A 123 5.88 4.95 -20.84
N SER A 124 7.05 4.56 -20.33
CA SER A 124 7.18 3.96 -18.99
C SER A 124 6.73 4.92 -17.89
N LEU A 125 7.08 6.21 -18.00
CA LEU A 125 6.61 7.26 -17.10
C LEU A 125 5.08 7.41 -17.13
N LEU A 126 4.48 7.46 -18.33
CA LEU A 126 3.02 7.52 -18.51
C LEU A 126 2.29 6.33 -17.86
N ILE A 127 2.80 5.11 -18.05
CA ILE A 127 2.25 3.90 -17.43
C ILE A 127 2.38 3.99 -15.89
N GLY A 128 3.53 4.43 -15.39
CA GLY A 128 3.73 4.62 -13.96
C GLY A 128 2.75 5.62 -13.33
N PHE A 129 2.56 6.78 -13.95
CA PHE A 129 1.61 7.79 -13.46
C PHE A 129 0.16 7.30 -13.46
N THR A 130 -0.26 6.58 -14.50
CA THR A 130 -1.62 6.03 -14.59
C THR A 130 -1.87 4.93 -13.57
N SER A 131 -0.88 4.07 -13.32
CA SER A 131 -0.93 3.03 -12.27
C SER A 131 -1.10 3.66 -10.88
N LEU A 132 -0.31 4.68 -10.53
CA LEU A 132 -0.46 5.39 -9.25
C LEU A 132 -1.83 6.02 -9.06
N LYS A 133 -2.39 6.60 -10.12
CA LYS A 133 -3.73 7.22 -10.06
C LYS A 133 -4.80 6.17 -9.74
N LYS A 134 -4.72 4.98 -10.34
CA LYS A 134 -5.63 3.86 -10.05
C LYS A 134 -5.48 3.37 -8.61
N GLU A 135 -4.24 3.19 -8.15
CA GLU A 135 -3.97 2.68 -6.80
C GLU A 135 -4.39 3.64 -5.70
N ARG A 136 -4.20 4.95 -5.93
CA ARG A 136 -4.71 6.00 -5.05
C ARG A 136 -6.23 5.96 -4.96
N ASN A 137 -6.93 5.82 -6.09
CA ASN A 137 -8.40 5.75 -6.09
C ASN A 137 -8.90 4.52 -5.32
N PHE A 138 -8.30 3.36 -5.56
CA PHE A 138 -8.67 2.12 -4.86
C PHE A 138 -8.39 2.20 -3.36
N THR A 139 -7.27 2.79 -2.96
CA THR A 139 -6.96 2.99 -1.53
C THR A 139 -7.97 3.94 -0.89
N LYS A 140 -8.37 5.00 -1.59
CA LYS A 140 -9.41 5.91 -1.13
C LYS A 140 -10.75 5.19 -0.96
N GLU A 141 -11.15 4.33 -1.90
CA GLU A 141 -12.36 3.52 -1.80
C GLU A 141 -12.36 2.63 -0.55
N ILE A 142 -11.25 1.95 -0.25
CA ILE A 142 -11.13 1.15 0.98
C ILE A 142 -11.25 2.02 2.22
N VAL A 143 -10.52 3.15 2.27
CA VAL A 143 -10.54 4.03 3.44
C VAL A 143 -11.93 4.61 3.67
N ASP A 144 -12.65 4.97 2.62
CA ASP A 144 -14.01 5.50 2.71
C ASP A 144 -15.01 4.42 3.16
N ASP A 145 -14.90 3.16 2.69
CA ASP A 145 -15.71 2.03 3.19
C ASP A 145 -15.45 1.75 4.67
N LEU A 146 -14.18 1.75 5.08
CA LEU A 146 -13.78 1.50 6.48
C LEU A 146 -14.29 2.61 7.41
N LYS A 147 -14.19 3.88 7.01
CA LYS A 147 -14.74 5.02 7.76
C LYS A 147 -16.24 4.94 7.90
N LYS A 148 -16.95 4.57 6.83
CA LYS A 148 -18.41 4.45 6.85
C LYS A 148 -18.86 3.39 7.85
N ARG A 149 -18.20 2.23 7.88
CA ARG A 149 -18.52 1.14 8.81
C ARG A 149 -18.20 1.48 10.26
N ILE A 150 -17.07 2.14 10.52
CA ILE A 150 -16.75 2.66 11.86
C ILE A 150 -17.83 3.65 12.34
N LEU A 151 -18.32 4.53 11.46
CA LEU A 151 -19.42 5.45 11.78
C LEU A 151 -20.75 4.70 12.04
N GLU A 152 -21.02 3.61 11.33
CA GLU A 152 -22.19 2.76 11.54
C GLU A 152 -22.10 1.95 12.84
N GLU A 153 -20.92 1.43 13.19
CA GLU A 153 -20.66 0.77 14.48
C GLU A 153 -20.85 1.75 15.65
N ASN A 154 -20.28 2.96 15.57
CA ASN A 154 -20.47 3.99 16.60
C ASN A 154 -21.93 4.44 16.75
N LYS A 155 -22.72 4.42 15.67
CA LYS A 155 -24.16 4.71 15.73
C LYS A 155 -24.97 3.58 16.38
N ASN A 156 -24.56 2.33 16.18
CA ASN A 156 -25.22 1.17 16.78
C ASN A 156 -24.82 0.96 18.25
N GLU A 157 -23.69 1.50 18.70
CA GLU A 157 -23.24 1.46 20.09
C GLU A 157 -23.83 2.58 20.99
N GLY A 158 -24.65 3.49 20.45
CA GLY A 158 -25.49 4.39 21.25
C GLY A 158 -24.74 5.45 22.06
N ILE A 159 -24.16 6.44 21.36
CA ILE A 159 -23.99 7.81 21.88
C ILE A 159 -25.03 8.71 21.21
#